data_AF-A0A9D1MNM5-F1
#
_entry.id   AF-A0A9D1MNM5-F1
#
_cell.length_a   1.000
_cell.length_b   1.000
_cell.length_c   1.000
_cell.angle_alpha   90.00
_cell.angle_beta   90.00
_cell.angle_gamma   90.00
#
_symmetry.space_group_name_H-M   'P 1'
#
loop_
_entity.id
_entity.type
_entity.pdbx_description
1 polymer ?
#
loop_
_entity_poly.entity_id
_entity_poly.type
_entity_poly.pdbx_seq_one_letter_code
_entity_poly.pdbx_strand_id
1 'polypeptide(L)' 'KYISYWNNERISLKRKGMSPVQYRTHSNTI' A
#
# COMPACT_ATOMS: atom_id res chain seq x y z
N LYS A 1 -12.40 10.50 3.12
CA LYS A 1 -10.98 10.96 3.06
C LYS A 1 -10.04 10.08 3.90
N TYR A 2 -10.36 9.81 5.18
CA TYR A 2 -9.55 8.97 6.07
C TYR A 2 -9.28 7.54 5.55
N ILE A 3 -10.31 6.85 5.05
CA ILE A 3 -10.17 5.47 4.54
C ILE A 3 -9.19 5.39 3.36
N SER A 4 -9.25 6.34 2.43
CA SER A 4 -8.31 6.39 1.30
C SER A 4 -6.87 6.64 1.75
N TYR A 5 -6.68 7.58 2.70
CA TYR A 5 -5.37 7.88 3.28
C TYR A 5 -4.76 6.65 3.97
N TRP A 6 -5.54 5.93 4.77
CA TRP A 6 -5.08 4.72 5.47
C TRP A 6 -4.79 3.55 4.54
N ASN A 7 -5.63 3.36 3.52
CA ASN A 7 -5.53 2.23 2.60
C ASN A 7 -4.49 2.41 1.49
N ASN A 8 -4.13 3.65 1.14
CA ASN A 8 -3.26 3.90 -0.01
C ASN A 8 -1.98 4.67 0.39
N GLU A 9 -2.12 5.81 1.06
CA GLU A 9 -0.99 6.70 1.34
C GLU A 9 -0.13 6.20 2.51
N ARG A 10 -0.77 5.79 3.61
CA ARG A 10 -0.10 5.28 4.81
C ARG A 10 0.62 3.95 4.59
N ILE A 11 0.13 3.17 3.65
CA ILE A 11 0.74 1.92 3.20
C ILE A 11 2.01 2.19 2.38
N SER A 12 1.95 3.14 1.44
CA SER A 12 3.10 3.59 0.63
C SER A 12 4.24 4.11 1.50
N LEU A 13 3.92 4.89 2.55
CA LEU A 13 4.92 5.39 3.51
C LEU A 13 5.69 4.28 4.23
N LYS A 14 5.06 3.14 4.51
CA LYS A 14 5.71 2.02 5.20
C LYS A 14 6.52 1.10 4.27
N ARG A 15 6.19 1.02 2.97
CA ARG A 15 6.78 0.03 2.05
C ARG A 15 7.82 0.61 1.09
N LYS A 16 8.85 1.28 1.62
CA LYS A 16 10.11 1.62 0.89
C LYS A 16 9.92 2.12 -0.57
N GLY A 17 8.83 2.84 -0.87
CA GLY A 17 8.56 3.37 -2.21
C GLY A 17 7.71 2.49 -3.14
N MET A 18 7.10 1.40 -2.69
CA MET A 18 6.14 0.61 -3.50
C MET A 18 4.81 1.36 -3.65
N SER A 19 4.25 1.34 -4.86
CA SER A 19 2.89 1.85 -5.09
C SER A 19 1.84 0.98 -4.39
N PRO A 20 0.65 1.52 -4.06
CA PRO A 20 -0.43 0.73 -3.45
C PRO A 20 -0.83 -0.51 -4.26
N VAL A 21 -0.69 -0.47 -5.59
CA VAL A 21 -0.98 -1.62 -6.47
C VAL A 21 0.12 -2.68 -6.34
N GLN A 22 1.39 -2.29 -6.40
CA GLN A 22 2.54 -3.19 -6.20
C GLN A 22 2.54 -3.81 -4.80
N TYR A 23 2.09 -3.06 -3.80
CA TYR A 23 1.90 -3.57 -2.44
C TYR A 23 0.91 -4.75 -2.41
N ARG A 24 -0.24 -4.60 -3.09
CA ARG A 24 -1.30 -5.61 -3.08
C ARG A 24 -0.88 -6.87 -3.81
N THR A 25 -0.18 -6.73 -4.94
CA THR A 25 0.36 -7.88 -5.66
C THR A 25 1.44 -8.61 -4.86
N HIS A 26 2.34 -7.88 -4.20
CA HIS A 26 3.37 -8.46 -3.34
C HIS A 26 2.79 -9.18 -2.10
N SER A 27 1.63 -8.74 -1.60
CA SER A 27 0.97 -9.35 -0.44
C SER A 27 0.27 -10.68 -0.74
N ASN A 28 0.05 -11.01 -2.01
CA ASN A 28 -0.66 -12.21 -2.44
C ASN A 28 0.28 -13.34 -2.88
N THR A 29 1.58 -13.21 -2.65
CA THR A 29 2.54 -14.29 -2.85
C THR A 29 2.55 -15.16 -1.58
N ILE A 30 1.79 -16.26 -1.60
CA ILE A 30 2.06 -17.45 -0.77
C ILE A 30 3.20 -18.22 -1.43
#